data_AF-A0A2S7PPB1-F1
#
_entry.id   AF-A0A2S7PPB1-F1
#
_cell.length_a   1.000
_cell.length_b   1.000
_cell.length_c   1.000
_cell.angle_alpha   90.00
_cell.angle_beta   90.00
_cell.angle_gamma   90.00
#
_symmetry.space_group_name_H-M   'P 1'
#
loop_
_entity.id
_entity.type
_entity.pdbx_description
1 polymer ?
#
loop_
_entity_poly.entity_id
_entity_poly.type
_entity_poly.pdbx_seq_one_letter_code
_entity_poly.pdbx_strand_id
1 'polypeptide(L)' 'MSESEEQKDFQIWAIEPSDHVRKIEFKGKLILIFNRETKDTAVDEDNVNIVQEYKIEKGYECELHGGGVGSFARLSDIA' A
#
# COMPACT_ATOMS: atom_id res chain seq x y z
N MET A 1 -15.04 14.32 -2.37
CA MET A 1 -15.21 13.39 -1.25
C MET A 1 -13.97 12.54 -1.25
N SER A 2 -13.17 12.51 -0.19
CA SER A 2 -11.98 11.66 -0.13
C SER A 2 -12.45 10.22 0.02
N GLU A 3 -12.23 9.38 -0.99
CA GLU A 3 -12.51 7.96 -0.89
C GLU A 3 -11.41 7.31 -0.04
N SER A 4 -11.82 6.43 0.87
CA SER A 4 -10.89 5.65 1.68
C SER A 4 -11.36 4.21 1.75
N GLU A 5 -10.44 3.27 1.53
CA GLU A 5 -10.67 1.83 1.66
C GLU A 5 -9.83 1.29 2.81
N GLU A 6 -10.44 0.46 3.65
CA GLU A 6 -9.77 -0.19 4.79
C GLU A 6 -9.87 -1.71 4.67
N GLN A 7 -8.76 -2.39 4.94
CA GLN A 7 -8.70 -3.85 5.04
C GLN A 7 -7.98 -4.29 6.32
N LYS A 8 -8.45 -5.40 6.90
CA LYS A 8 -7.93 -6.02 8.13
C LYS A 8 -7.83 -7.53 7.93
N ASP A 9 -6.89 -8.16 8.65
CA ASP A 9 -6.72 -9.61 8.70
C ASP A 9 -6.58 -10.28 7.31
N PHE A 10 -5.96 -9.60 6.36
CA PHE A 10 -5.88 -10.01 4.96
C PHE A 10 -4.57 -10.76 4.65
N GLN A 11 -4.58 -11.57 3.59
CA GLN A 11 -3.38 -12.24 3.10
C GLN A 11 -2.60 -11.34 2.15
N ILE A 12 -3.23 -10.94 1.04
CA ILE A 12 -2.67 -10.09 0.00
C ILE A 12 -3.71 -9.06 -0.41
N TRP A 13 -3.28 -7.81 -0.64
CA TRP A 13 -4.09 -6.78 -1.28
C TRP A 13 -3.24 -6.07 -2.34
N ALA A 14 -3.68 -6.16 -3.59
CA ALA A 14 -3.07 -5.46 -4.72
C ALA A 14 -3.83 -4.16 -5.01
N ILE A 15 -3.07 -3.06 -5.14
CA ILE A 15 -3.57 -1.72 -5.38
C ILE A 15 -3.02 -1.27 -6.74
N GLU A 16 -3.92 -1.20 -7.72
CA GLU A 16 -3.62 -0.79 -9.09
C GLU A 16 -3.10 0.66 -9.16
N PRO A 17 -2.31 1.03 -10.19
CA PRO A 17 -1.85 2.40 -10.41
C PRO A 17 -3.00 3.41 -10.48
N SER A 18 -2.73 4.64 -10.04
CA SER A 18 -3.67 5.77 -10.11
C SER A 18 -3.07 6.96 -10.85
N ASP A 19 -3.93 7.86 -11.34
CA ASP A 19 -3.55 9.10 -12.01
C ASP A 19 -3.25 10.27 -11.05
N HIS A 20 -3.40 10.03 -9.75
CA HIS A 20 -3.10 10.95 -8.65
C HIS A 20 -2.32 10.24 -7.54
N VAL A 21 -1.82 11.02 -6.59
CA VAL A 21 -1.06 10.51 -5.44
C VAL A 21 -2.00 9.96 -4.39
N ARG A 22 -1.68 8.78 -3.86
CA ARG A 22 -2.41 8.17 -2.74
C ARG A 22 -1.50 7.98 -1.55
N LYS A 23 -2.13 7.79 -0.39
CA LYS A 23 -1.50 7.45 0.88
C LYS A 23 -2.03 6.11 1.34
N ILE A 24 -1.14 5.25 1.81
CA ILE A 24 -1.48 3.97 2.42
C ILE A 24 -0.89 3.92 3.82
N GLU A 25 -1.73 3.64 4.81
CA GLU A 25 -1.26 3.22 6.14
C GLU A 25 -1.23 1.70 6.15
N PHE A 26 -0.13 1.09 6.59
CA PHE A 26 0.04 -0.36 6.52
C PHE A 26 0.74 -0.94 7.74
N LYS A 27 0.30 -2.14 8.13
CA LYS A 27 0.95 -3.05 9.08
C LYS A 27 0.76 -4.48 8.55
N GLY A 28 1.85 -5.21 8.34
CA GLY A 28 1.81 -6.57 7.81
C GLY A 28 3.19 -7.14 7.52
N LYS A 29 3.25 -8.14 6.65
CA LYS A 29 4.48 -8.87 6.30
C LYS A 29 5.32 -8.19 5.23
N LEU A 30 4.71 -7.55 4.25
CA LEU A 30 5.43 -6.94 3.12
C LEU A 30 4.62 -5.79 2.54
N ILE A 31 5.28 -4.70 2.19
CA ILE A 31 4.77 -3.67 1.29
C ILE A 31 5.78 -3.45 0.17
N LEU A 32 5.26 -3.51 -1.06
CA LEU A 32 5.99 -3.19 -2.28
C LEU A 32 5.28 -2.04 -2.99
N ILE A 33 5.97 -0.92 -3.23
CA ILE A 33 5.47 0.19 -4.05
C ILE A 33 6.42 0.35 -5.23
N PHE A 34 5.92 0.16 -6.44
CA PHE A 34 6.75 0.07 -7.63
C PHE A 34 6.02 0.54 -8.89
N ASN A 35 6.79 0.85 -9.92
CA ASN A 35 6.28 1.20 -11.24
C ASN A 35 6.77 0.17 -12.27
N ARG A 36 5.82 -0.58 -12.83
CA ARG A 36 6.13 -1.68 -13.75
C ARG A 36 6.72 -1.22 -15.08
N GLU A 37 6.40 -0.02 -15.55
CA GLU A 37 6.88 0.51 -16.83
C GLU A 37 8.33 0.98 -16.71
N THR A 38 8.63 1.76 -15.68
CA THR A 38 9.99 2.30 -15.45
C THR A 38 10.91 1.29 -14.76
N LYS A 39 10.36 0.20 -14.23
CA LYS A 39 11.06 -0.78 -13.38
C LYS A 39 11.59 -0.19 -12.07
N ASP A 40 11.05 0.96 -11.67
CA ASP A 40 11.41 1.60 -10.41
C ASP A 40 10.70 0.91 -9.24
N THR A 41 11.38 0.77 -8.11
CA THR A 41 10.83 0.26 -6.85
C THR A 41 11.10 1.27 -5.76
N ALA A 42 10.07 2.00 -5.35
CA ALA A 42 10.15 3.08 -4.37
C ALA A 42 10.14 2.55 -2.93
N VAL A 43 9.40 1.47 -2.68
CA VAL A 43 9.33 0.80 -1.37
C VAL A 43 9.39 -0.71 -1.55
N ASP A 44 10.21 -1.37 -0.74
CA ASP A 44 10.29 -2.81 -0.57
C ASP A 44 10.67 -3.04 0.92
N GLU A 45 9.65 -3.15 1.78
CA GLU A 45 9.84 -3.28 3.23
C GLU A 45 9.11 -4.50 3.77
N ASP A 46 9.83 -5.33 4.51
CA ASP A 46 9.32 -6.52 5.17
C ASP A 46 9.02 -6.28 6.66
N ASN A 47 8.13 -7.09 7.22
CA ASN A 47 7.82 -7.14 8.66
C ASN A 47 7.45 -5.77 9.29
N VAL A 48 6.53 -5.05 8.64
CA VAL A 48 5.95 -3.80 9.12
C VAL A 48 5.05 -4.05 10.34
N ASN A 49 5.67 -4.12 11.53
CA ASN A 49 5.02 -4.54 12.78
C ASN A 49 4.21 -3.45 13.49
N ILE A 50 4.34 -2.19 13.08
CA ILE A 50 3.54 -1.05 13.52
C ILE A 50 2.86 -0.42 12.31
N VAL A 51 1.77 0.32 12.51
CA VAL A 51 1.14 1.05 11.39
C VAL A 51 2.10 2.15 10.94
N GLN A 52 2.56 2.05 9.70
CA GLN A 52 3.41 3.04 9.04
C GLN A 52 2.68 3.64 7.84
N GLU A 53 3.03 4.87 7.50
CA GLU A 53 2.45 5.61 6.39
C GLU A 53 3.40 5.61 5.19
N TYR A 54 2.86 5.31 4.01
CA TYR A 54 3.59 5.35 2.75
C TYR A 54 2.81 6.16 1.72
N LYS A 55 3.57 6.76 0.81
CA LYS A 55 3.06 7.50 -0.33
C LYS A 55 3.15 6.63 -1.59
N ILE A 56 2.06 6.51 -2.31
CA ILE A 56 2.00 5.87 -3.63
C ILE A 56 1.93 6.98 -4.67
N GLU A 57 3.04 7.22 -5.37
CA GLU A 57 3.12 8.23 -6.42
C GLU A 57 2.22 7.86 -7.61
N LYS A 58 1.87 8.88 -8.42
CA LYS A 58 1.10 8.67 -9.66
C LYS A 58 1.77 7.60 -10.54
N GLY A 59 0.98 6.66 -11.02
CA GLY A 59 1.44 5.56 -11.89
C GLY A 59 2.17 4.44 -11.16
N TYR A 60 2.31 4.48 -9.83
CA TYR A 60 2.86 3.37 -9.05
C TYR A 60 1.74 2.44 -8.57
N GLU A 61 2.02 1.15 -8.64
CA GLU A 61 1.24 0.08 -8.01
C GLU A 61 1.76 -0.21 -6.60
N CYS A 62 0.89 -0.77 -5.76
CA CYS A 62 1.25 -1.21 -4.41
C CYS A 62 0.75 -2.63 -4.15
N GLU A 63 1.62 -3.50 -3.66
CA GLU A 63 1.28 -4.86 -3.24
C GLU A 63 1.53 -5.01 -1.74
N LEU A 64 0.48 -5.36 -1.00
CA LEU A 64 0.52 -5.55 0.43
C LEU A 64 0.36 -7.02 0.76
N HIS A 65 1.27 -7.58 1.55
CA HIS A 65 1.09 -8.91 2.16
C HIS A 65 0.77 -8.69 3.63
N GLY A 66 -0.50 -8.80 4.01
CA GLY A 66 -0.91 -8.65 5.41
C GLY A 66 -0.40 -9.81 6.27
N GLY A 67 -0.36 -11.03 5.71
CA GLY A 67 0.04 -12.23 6.45
C GLY A 67 -1.05 -12.81 7.36
N GLY A 68 -2.29 -12.34 7.22
CA GLY A 68 -3.47 -12.78 7.96
C GLY A 68 -3.70 -11.95 9.21
N VAL A 69 -4.02 -12.64 10.31
CA VAL A 69 -4.48 -12.03 11.57
C VAL A 69 -3.51 -10.98 12.09
N GLY A 70 -4.03 -9.80 12.43
CA GLY A 70 -3.29 -8.67 12.99
C GLY A 70 -2.74 -7.70 11.94
N SER A 71 -2.96 -7.97 10.65
CA SER A 71 -2.65 -7.06 9.55
C SER A 71 -3.70 -5.97 9.40
N PHE A 72 -3.26 -4.82 8.89
CA PHE A 72 -4.09 -3.64 8.70
C PHE A 72 -3.57 -2.83 7.51
N ALA A 73 -4.50 -2.32 6.71
CA ALA A 73 -4.20 -1.37 5.66
C ALA A 73 -5.35 -0.36 5.50
N ARG A 74 -5.02 0.92 5.27
CA ARG A 74 -6.00 1.95 4.91
C ARG A 74 -5.47 2.84 3.78
N LEU A 75 -6.09 2.72 2.61
CA LEU A 75 -5.81 3.52 1.43
C LEU A 75 -6.67 4.79 1.44
N SER A 76 -6.09 5.92 1.06
CA SER A 76 -6.79 7.20 0.92
C SER A 76 -6.14 8.08 -0.14
N ASP A 77 -6.93 8.92 -0.79
CA ASP A 77 -6.42 9.90 -1.75
C ASP A 77 -5.81 11.11 -1.04
N ILE A 78 -4.73 11.66 -1.59
CA ILE A 78 -4.19 12.94 -1.15
C ILE A 78 -4.83 14.04 -2.00
N ALA A 79 -5.58 14.93 -1.35
CA ALA A 79 -6.26 16.07 -1.98
C ALA A 79 -5.28 17.14 -2.50
#